data_AF-A0A8H4LQN2-F1
#
_entry.id   AF-A0A8H4LQN2-F1
#
_cell.length_a   1.000
_cell.length_b   1.000
_cell.length_c   1.000
_cell.angle_alpha   90.00
_cell.angle_beta   90.00
_cell.angle_gamma   90.00
#
_symmetry.space_group_name_H-M   'P 1'
#
loop_
_entity.id
_entity.type
_entity.pdbx_description
1 polymer ?
#
loop_
_entity_poly.entity_id
_entity_poly.type
_entity_poly.pdbx_seq_one_letter_code
_entity_poly.pdbx_strand_id
1 'polypeptide(L)'
;MPSNDPQLRFKANLRSEAGDTFVDLNAGGGKDPAIIAFSNGTNKSNPNQIWEFYSVPGFETRVVIKSSTNQSVVYAETAGGRARADKHDFWDAAAQWYLEGGPIEDIKEDTIVRLRNVKFADNYLDLEASNTANGTPFLVFPGHGGKNQAFKLLKR
;
A
#
# COMPACT_ATOMS: atom_id res chain seq x y z
N MET A 1 18.45 -20.15 13.85
CA MET A 1 18.46 -18.67 13.81
C MET A 1 17.16 -18.24 13.15
N PRO A 2 16.46 -17.19 13.63
CA PRO A 2 15.32 -16.67 12.89
C PRO A 2 15.79 -16.28 11.47
N SER A 3 14.96 -16.54 10.46
CA SER A 3 15.35 -16.22 9.08
C SER A 3 15.53 -14.71 8.92
N ASN A 4 16.56 -14.31 8.17
CA ASN A 4 16.73 -12.92 7.71
C ASN A 4 15.86 -12.63 6.49
N ASP A 5 14.85 -13.47 6.24
CA ASP A 5 13.99 -13.36 5.08
C ASP A 5 12.71 -12.63 5.44
N PRO A 6 12.17 -11.81 4.54
CA PRO A 6 10.86 -11.20 4.71
C PRO A 6 9.78 -12.25 4.92
N GLN A 7 8.92 -12.03 5.90
CA GLN A 7 7.83 -12.96 6.22
C GLN A 7 6.48 -12.29 5.96
N LEU A 8 5.62 -12.97 5.20
CA LEU A 8 4.22 -12.60 5.07
C LEU A 8 3.58 -12.58 6.46
N ARG A 9 2.96 -11.46 6.84
CA ARG A 9 2.25 -11.32 8.11
C ARG A 9 0.75 -11.38 7.97
N PHE A 10 0.21 -10.68 6.99
CA PHE A 10 -1.23 -10.69 6.75
C PHE A 10 -1.54 -10.27 5.31
N LYS A 11 -2.78 -10.52 4.91
CA LYS A 11 -3.38 -9.96 3.71
C LYS A 11 -4.48 -8.99 4.10
N ALA A 12 -4.63 -7.91 3.35
CA ALA A 12 -5.68 -6.94 3.58
C ALA A 12 -6.04 -6.18 2.31
N ASN A 13 -7.25 -5.65 2.29
CA ASN A 13 -7.55 -4.47 1.48
C ASN A 13 -7.15 -3.21 2.23
N LEU A 14 -6.79 -2.18 1.47
CA LEU A 14 -6.58 -0.82 1.94
C LEU A 14 -7.77 0.02 1.47
N ARG A 15 -8.72 0.32 2.36
CA ARG A 15 -9.83 1.24 2.05
C ARG A 15 -9.40 2.66 2.39
N SER A 16 -9.49 3.58 1.44
CA SER A 16 -9.22 5.00 1.72
C SER A 16 -10.19 5.56 2.75
N GLU A 17 -9.74 6.43 3.64
CA GLU A 17 -10.64 7.16 4.55
C GLU A 17 -11.25 8.41 3.88
N ALA A 18 -10.84 8.74 2.65
CA ALA A 18 -11.48 9.78 1.83
C ALA A 18 -12.87 9.37 1.30
N GLY A 19 -13.17 8.06 1.26
CA GLY A 19 -14.47 7.51 0.88
C GLY A 19 -14.39 6.00 0.63
N ASP A 20 -15.50 5.38 0.20
CA ASP A 20 -15.58 3.91 0.05
C ASP A 20 -14.90 3.41 -1.24
N THR A 21 -13.59 3.62 -1.35
CA THR A 21 -12.74 3.18 -2.45
C THR A 21 -11.48 2.49 -1.95
N PHE A 22 -10.93 1.59 -2.75
CA PHE A 22 -9.84 0.71 -2.37
C PHE A 22 -8.60 0.96 -3.22
N VAL A 23 -7.43 0.73 -2.63
CA VAL A 23 -6.19 0.61 -3.38
C VAL A 23 -6.27 -0.64 -4.26
N ASP A 24 -6.24 -0.45 -5.58
CA ASP A 24 -6.40 -1.50 -6.59
C ASP A 24 -5.20 -1.50 -7.55
N LEU A 25 -4.69 -2.70 -7.84
CA LEU A 25 -3.72 -2.89 -8.91
C LEU A 25 -4.43 -2.83 -10.27
N ASN A 26 -4.22 -1.73 -11.00
CA ASN A 26 -4.96 -1.40 -12.21
C ASN A 26 -4.95 -2.55 -13.23
N ALA A 27 -6.13 -3.13 -13.47
CA ALA A 27 -6.37 -4.25 -14.38
C ALA A 27 -5.45 -5.47 -14.16
N GLY A 28 -4.98 -5.70 -12.93
CA GLY A 28 -4.09 -6.82 -12.61
C GLY A 28 -2.61 -6.58 -12.93
N GLY A 29 -2.23 -5.34 -13.27
CA GLY A 29 -0.85 -4.90 -13.44
C GLY A 29 -0.50 -4.44 -14.86
N GLY A 30 0.70 -3.87 -15.01
CA GLY A 30 1.27 -3.49 -16.31
C GLY A 30 0.63 -2.28 -17.00
N LYS A 31 -0.19 -1.50 -16.29
CA LYS A 31 -0.82 -0.26 -16.77
C LYS A 31 -0.31 0.96 -16.02
N ASP A 32 -0.45 2.13 -16.63
CA ASP A 32 -0.22 3.43 -15.99
C ASP A 32 -1.55 4.21 -15.89
N PRO A 33 -1.95 4.71 -14.72
CA PRO A 33 -1.34 4.49 -13.40
C PRO A 33 -1.39 3.02 -12.96
N ALA A 34 -0.34 2.55 -12.28
CA ALA A 34 -0.23 1.16 -11.83
C ALA A 34 -1.19 0.85 -10.67
N ILE A 35 -1.41 1.84 -9.80
CA ILE A 35 -2.26 1.72 -8.62
C ILE A 35 -3.33 2.81 -8.70
N ILE A 36 -4.59 2.40 -8.57
CA ILE A 36 -5.75 3.28 -8.69
C ILE A 36 -6.71 3.11 -7.52
N ALA A 37 -7.54 4.12 -7.28
CA ALA A 37 -8.78 3.98 -6.55
C ALA A 37 -9.76 3.17 -7.39
N PHE A 38 -10.38 2.15 -6.79
CA PHE A 38 -11.44 1.40 -7.43
C PHE A 38 -12.47 0.87 -6.44
N SER A 39 -13.75 1.05 -6.78
CA SER A 39 -14.90 0.53 -6.05
C SER A 39 -16.01 0.09 -6.99
N ASN A 40 -16.49 -1.13 -6.79
CA ASN A 40 -17.61 -1.74 -7.51
C ASN A 40 -18.32 -2.79 -6.64
N GLY A 41 -18.10 -2.76 -5.32
CA GLY A 41 -18.65 -3.74 -4.37
C GLY A 41 -18.00 -5.12 -4.38
N THR A 42 -16.90 -5.34 -5.12
CA THR A 42 -16.23 -6.66 -5.18
C THR A 42 -14.95 -6.76 -4.35
N ASN A 43 -14.74 -5.86 -3.37
CA ASN A 43 -13.51 -5.79 -2.56
C ASN A 43 -13.17 -7.07 -1.76
N LYS A 44 -14.14 -7.97 -1.54
CA LYS A 44 -13.89 -9.28 -0.91
C LYS A 44 -13.40 -10.36 -1.89
N SER A 45 -13.63 -10.19 -3.19
CA SER A 45 -13.34 -11.19 -4.21
C SER A 45 -12.41 -10.70 -5.33
N ASN A 46 -12.20 -9.39 -5.47
CA ASN A 46 -11.28 -8.80 -6.44
C ASN A 46 -9.83 -8.96 -5.94
N PRO A 47 -9.03 -9.85 -6.56
CA PRO A 47 -7.66 -10.11 -6.12
C PRO A 47 -6.75 -8.89 -6.28
N ASN A 48 -7.08 -7.95 -7.18
CA ASN A 48 -6.31 -6.73 -7.41
C ASN A 48 -6.37 -5.76 -6.23
N GLN A 49 -7.33 -5.95 -5.32
CA GLN A 49 -7.50 -5.14 -4.12
C GLN A 49 -6.97 -5.81 -2.86
N ILE A 50 -6.45 -7.04 -2.98
CA ILE A 50 -5.89 -7.82 -1.87
C ILE A 50 -4.38 -7.69 -1.90
N TRP A 51 -3.83 -7.08 -0.86
CA TRP A 51 -2.41 -6.81 -0.71
C TRP A 51 -1.83 -7.65 0.42
N GLU A 52 -0.66 -8.20 0.17
CA GLU A 52 0.14 -8.97 1.10
C GLU A 52 1.16 -8.06 1.79
N PHE A 53 1.17 -8.05 3.12
CA PHE A 53 2.10 -7.26 3.91
C PHE A 53 3.22 -8.16 4.45
N TYR A 54 4.42 -7.95 3.94
CA TYR A 54 5.63 -8.65 4.36
C TYR A 54 6.41 -7.79 5.35
N SER A 55 6.87 -8.39 6.45
CA SER A 55 7.78 -7.77 7.42
C SER A 55 9.18 -7.58 6.85
N VAL A 56 9.83 -6.47 7.20
CA VAL A 56 11.26 -6.23 6.93
C VAL A 56 12.07 -6.67 8.16
N PRO A 57 12.98 -7.63 8.05
CA PRO A 57 13.78 -8.10 9.19
C PRO A 57 14.53 -6.96 9.90
N GLY A 58 14.46 -6.95 11.23
CA GLY A 58 15.05 -5.89 12.06
C GLY A 58 14.19 -4.64 12.25
N PHE A 59 12.99 -4.58 11.67
CA PHE A 59 12.09 -3.44 11.79
C PHE A 59 10.65 -3.88 12.12
N GLU A 60 10.11 -3.37 13.21
CA GLU A 60 8.75 -3.72 13.67
C GLU A 60 7.64 -3.08 12.82
N THR A 61 7.93 -1.95 12.19
CA THR A 61 6.94 -1.14 11.45
C THR A 61 7.26 -0.97 9.98
N ARG A 62 8.33 -1.59 9.46
CA ARG A 62 8.61 -1.52 8.02
C ARG A 62 8.02 -2.72 7.29
N VAL A 63 7.39 -2.43 6.17
CA VAL A 63 6.72 -3.41 5.33
C VAL A 63 7.09 -3.27 3.88
N VAL A 64 6.97 -4.38 3.15
CA VAL A 64 6.84 -4.38 1.70
C VAL A 64 5.45 -4.90 1.36
N ILE A 65 4.77 -4.21 0.46
CA ILE A 65 3.38 -4.47 0.09
C ILE A 65 3.37 -5.08 -1.29
N LYS A 66 2.83 -6.30 -1.40
CA LYS A 66 2.78 -7.04 -2.67
C LYS A 66 1.35 -7.31 -3.10
N SER A 67 1.09 -7.27 -4.39
CA SER A 67 -0.19 -7.70 -4.92
C SER A 67 -0.35 -9.22 -4.79
N SER A 68 -1.49 -9.67 -4.28
CA SER A 68 -1.83 -11.11 -4.27
C SER A 68 -2.04 -11.66 -5.68
N THR A 69 -2.34 -10.81 -6.68
CA THR A 69 -2.61 -11.23 -8.07
C THR A 69 -1.35 -11.67 -8.79
N ASN A 70 -0.29 -10.87 -8.73
CA ASN A 70 0.88 -11.04 -9.59
C ASN A 70 2.23 -10.80 -8.88
N GLN A 71 2.22 -10.61 -7.56
CA GLN A 71 3.41 -10.35 -6.73
C GLN A 71 4.17 -9.05 -7.04
N SER A 72 3.58 -8.14 -7.83
CA SER A 72 4.11 -6.78 -7.98
C SER A 72 4.20 -6.08 -6.62
N VAL A 73 5.31 -5.38 -6.40
CA VAL A 73 5.63 -4.64 -5.19
C VAL A 73 5.23 -3.18 -5.37
N VAL A 74 4.54 -2.60 -4.37
CA VAL A 74 4.26 -1.16 -4.35
C VAL A 74 5.53 -0.39 -3.98
N TYR A 75 5.96 0.54 -4.83
CA TYR A 75 7.17 1.34 -4.58
C TYR A 75 7.03 2.79 -5.04
N ALA A 76 7.94 3.61 -4.54
CA ALA A 76 8.09 5.01 -4.89
C ALA A 76 9.28 5.21 -5.84
N GLU A 77 8.99 5.60 -7.08
CA GLU A 77 10.03 5.94 -8.06
C GLU A 77 10.57 7.37 -7.83
N THR A 78 9.66 8.33 -7.65
CA THR A 78 9.97 9.75 -7.45
C THR A 78 9.01 10.39 -6.44
N ALA A 79 9.51 11.35 -5.65
CA ALA A 79 8.66 12.18 -4.80
C ALA A 79 7.74 13.07 -5.65
N GLY A 80 6.46 13.14 -5.29
CA GLY A 80 5.42 13.82 -6.07
C GLY A 80 4.91 13.03 -7.29
N GLY A 81 5.55 11.90 -7.61
CA GLY A 81 5.15 11.03 -8.70
C GLY A 81 4.02 10.07 -8.34
N ARG A 82 3.58 9.29 -9.32
CA ARG A 82 2.64 8.18 -9.12
C ARG A 82 3.33 7.02 -8.39
N ALA A 83 2.60 6.39 -7.48
CA ALA A 83 3.02 5.11 -6.92
C ALA A 83 3.06 4.05 -8.04
N ARG A 84 4.08 3.20 -8.01
CA ARG A 84 4.35 2.17 -9.03
C ARG A 84 4.10 0.77 -8.45
N ALA A 85 3.91 -0.21 -9.33
CA ALA A 85 3.77 -1.61 -8.96
C ALA A 85 4.37 -2.56 -10.02
N ASP A 86 5.54 -3.13 -9.73
CA ASP A 86 6.22 -4.11 -10.58
C ASP A 86 7.14 -5.02 -9.74
N LYS A 87 7.97 -5.84 -10.40
CA LYS A 87 8.97 -6.65 -9.70
C LYS A 87 10.05 -5.73 -9.14
N HIS A 88 10.18 -5.71 -7.82
CA HIS A 88 11.14 -4.87 -7.11
C HIS A 88 11.90 -5.64 -6.04
N ASP A 89 13.12 -5.20 -5.73
CA ASP A 89 13.90 -5.76 -4.62
C ASP A 89 13.27 -5.37 -3.29
N PHE A 90 13.16 -6.34 -2.39
CA PHE A 90 12.65 -6.13 -1.05
C PHE A 90 13.53 -5.18 -0.22
N TRP A 91 14.83 -5.15 -0.49
CA TRP A 91 15.78 -4.33 0.24
C TRP A 91 15.90 -2.89 -0.31
N ASP A 92 15.24 -2.58 -1.43
CA ASP A 92 15.18 -1.21 -1.91
C ASP A 92 14.32 -0.36 -0.96
N ALA A 93 14.90 0.72 -0.46
CA ALA A 93 14.19 1.70 0.36
C ALA A 93 12.98 2.33 -0.37
N ALA A 94 12.98 2.35 -1.70
CA ALA A 94 11.83 2.79 -2.51
C ALA A 94 10.60 1.87 -2.35
N ALA A 95 10.81 0.57 -2.13
CA ALA A 95 9.75 -0.43 -1.97
C ALA A 95 9.32 -0.63 -0.51
N GLN A 96 10.07 -0.09 0.45
CA GLN A 96 9.74 -0.19 1.86
C GLN A 96 8.89 0.99 2.31
N TRP A 97 7.91 0.68 3.16
CA TRP A 97 6.99 1.66 3.75
C TRP A 97 6.96 1.46 5.26
N TYR A 98 6.96 2.55 6.03
CA TYR A 98 6.54 2.52 7.41
C TYR A 98 5.03 2.35 7.47
N LEU A 99 4.57 1.37 8.23
CA LEU A 99 3.17 1.09 8.56
C LEU A 99 2.81 1.89 9.82
N GLU A 100 2.38 3.13 9.61
CA GLU A 100 2.03 4.04 10.70
C GLU A 100 0.60 3.76 11.17
N GLY A 101 0.49 2.82 12.11
CA GLY A 101 -0.74 2.44 12.80
C GLY A 101 -0.51 1.36 13.87
N GLY A 102 0.69 0.79 13.91
CA GLY A 102 1.14 -0.15 14.93
C GLY A 102 2.25 -1.05 14.39
N PRO A 103 2.87 -1.87 15.25
CA PRO A 103 3.78 -2.91 14.78
C PRO A 103 3.04 -3.90 13.88
N ILE A 104 3.73 -4.42 12.86
CA ILE A 104 3.14 -5.31 11.86
C ILE A 104 2.57 -6.60 12.47
N GLU A 105 3.16 -7.07 13.57
CA GLU A 105 2.76 -8.30 14.27
C GLU A 105 1.41 -8.17 14.97
N ASP A 106 1.07 -6.98 15.48
CA ASP A 106 -0.14 -6.76 16.30
C ASP A 106 -1.24 -6.00 15.56
N ILE A 107 -1.08 -5.73 14.26
CA ILE A 107 -2.04 -4.91 13.55
C ILE A 107 -3.39 -5.61 13.41
N LYS A 108 -4.48 -4.91 13.74
CA LYS A 108 -5.83 -5.49 13.86
C LYS A 108 -6.70 -5.14 12.65
N GLU A 109 -7.79 -5.88 12.48
CA GLU A 109 -8.90 -5.48 11.60
C GLU A 109 -9.32 -4.03 11.91
N ASP A 110 -9.72 -3.30 10.88
CA ASP A 110 -10.19 -1.91 10.96
C ASP A 110 -9.15 -0.89 11.45
N THR A 111 -7.89 -1.28 11.64
CA THR A 111 -6.81 -0.34 11.99
C THR A 111 -6.65 0.68 10.86
N ILE A 112 -6.66 1.97 11.20
CA ILE A 112 -6.33 3.05 10.27
C ILE A 112 -4.81 3.20 10.25
N VAL A 113 -4.22 3.10 9.07
CA VAL A 113 -2.77 3.22 8.85
C VAL A 113 -2.46 4.34 7.87
N ARG A 114 -1.23 4.86 7.96
CA ARG A 114 -0.60 5.62 6.88
C ARG A 114 0.65 4.87 6.41
N LEU A 115 0.97 4.98 5.13
CA LEU A 115 2.11 4.30 4.53
C LEU A 115 3.13 5.37 4.12
N ARG A 116 4.15 5.58 4.96
CA ARG A 116 5.23 6.55 4.69
C ARG A 116 6.41 5.87 4.02
N ASN A 117 6.90 6.39 2.92
CA ASN A 117 7.99 5.76 2.18
C ASN A 117 9.32 5.84 2.96
N VAL A 118 10.17 4.82 2.84
CA VAL A 118 11.49 4.81 3.51
C VAL A 118 12.52 5.68 2.77
N LYS A 119 12.54 5.67 1.44
CA LYS A 119 13.46 6.47 0.60
C LYS A 119 13.09 7.95 0.58
N PHE A 120 11.81 8.24 0.40
CA PHE A 120 11.26 9.61 0.43
C PHE A 120 10.57 9.83 1.77
N ALA A 121 11.39 10.13 2.80
CA ALA A 121 11.00 10.02 4.19
C ALA A 121 9.80 10.90 4.61
N ASP A 122 9.48 11.96 3.88
CA ASP A 122 8.35 12.85 4.15
C ASP A 122 7.12 12.56 3.28
N ASN A 123 7.17 11.52 2.44
CA ASN A 123 6.12 11.22 1.48
C ASN A 123 5.34 9.95 1.83
N TYR A 124 4.06 9.98 1.50
CA TYR A 124 3.08 8.96 1.82
C TYR A 124 2.39 8.43 0.57
N LEU A 125 1.83 7.22 0.66
CA LEU A 125 0.84 6.77 -0.30
C LEU A 125 -0.41 7.67 -0.16
N ASP A 126 -0.81 8.29 -1.27
CA ASP A 126 -1.81 9.36 -1.26
C ASP A 126 -2.81 9.17 -2.40
N LEU A 127 -4.11 9.16 -2.09
CA LEU A 127 -5.15 9.22 -3.12
C LEU A 127 -5.25 10.65 -3.69
N GLU A 128 -4.91 10.80 -4.98
CA GLU A 128 -4.82 12.11 -5.63
C GLU A 128 -6.07 12.97 -5.38
N ALA A 129 -5.86 14.14 -4.78
CA ALA A 129 -6.88 15.15 -4.49
C ALA A 129 -8.10 14.61 -3.71
N SER A 130 -7.96 13.51 -2.96
CA SER A 130 -9.09 12.79 -2.34
C SER A 130 -10.18 12.35 -3.32
N ASN A 131 -9.88 12.25 -4.62
CA ASN A 131 -10.85 11.92 -5.64
C ASN A 131 -11.15 10.41 -5.65
N THR A 132 -12.34 10.03 -5.21
CA THR A 132 -12.73 8.63 -5.06
C THR A 132 -13.20 7.97 -6.35
N ALA A 133 -13.20 8.70 -7.47
CA ALA A 133 -13.55 8.15 -8.77
C ALA A 133 -12.66 6.95 -9.15
N ASN A 134 -13.26 5.95 -9.81
CA ASN A 134 -12.53 4.80 -10.30
C ASN A 134 -11.46 5.23 -11.31
N GLY A 135 -10.23 4.77 -11.12
CA GLY A 135 -9.10 5.12 -11.97
C GLY A 135 -8.26 6.30 -11.47
N THR A 136 -8.68 7.01 -10.41
CA THR A 136 -7.83 8.04 -9.79
C THR A 136 -6.52 7.41 -9.31
N PRO A 137 -5.35 7.97 -9.66
CA PRO A 137 -4.06 7.40 -9.28
C PRO A 137 -3.77 7.57 -7.78
N PHE A 138 -2.92 6.68 -7.27
CA PHE A 138 -2.20 6.90 -6.03
C PHE A 138 -0.82 7.54 -6.29
N LEU A 139 -0.45 8.48 -5.43
CA LEU A 139 0.78 9.26 -5.50
C LEU A 139 1.73 8.93 -4.35
N VAL A 140 2.97 9.41 -4.47
CA VAL A 140 3.98 9.49 -3.43
C VAL A 140 4.09 10.94 -2.99
N PHE A 141 3.26 11.39 -2.06
CA PHE A 141 3.03 12.83 -1.83
C PHE A 141 3.43 13.28 -0.42
N PRO A 142 3.90 14.53 -0.23
CA PRO A 142 4.26 15.03 1.10
C PRO A 142 3.15 14.83 2.14
N GLY A 143 3.54 14.41 3.34
CA GLY A 143 2.63 14.19 4.45
C GLY A 143 1.88 15.45 4.84
N HIS A 144 0.56 15.37 4.85
CA HIS A 144 -0.32 16.44 5.31
C HIS A 144 -1.46 15.92 6.22
N GLY A 145 -1.44 14.63 6.54
CA GLY A 145 -2.34 14.01 7.52
C GLY A 145 -3.79 13.84 7.04
N GLY A 146 -4.08 14.20 5.80
CA GLY A 146 -5.43 14.17 5.21
C GLY A 146 -5.99 12.76 5.10
N LYS A 147 -7.31 12.67 4.90
CA LYS A 147 -8.03 11.38 4.79
C LYS A 147 -7.60 10.54 3.59
N ASN A 148 -7.11 11.17 2.53
CA ASN A 148 -6.51 10.53 1.36
C ASN A 148 -5.15 9.87 1.60
N GLN A 149 -4.51 10.13 2.75
CA GLN A 149 -3.26 9.48 3.17
C GLN A 149 -3.48 8.41 4.25
N ALA A 150 -4.74 8.19 4.64
CA ALA A 150 -5.13 7.27 5.70
C ALA A 150 -5.98 6.13 5.13
N PHE A 151 -5.67 4.91 5.54
CA PHE A 151 -6.26 3.69 5.01
C PHE A 151 -6.73 2.80 6.13
N LYS A 152 -8.01 2.40 6.09
CA LYS A 152 -8.52 1.33 6.94
C LYS A 152 -8.10 -0.03 6.37
N LEU A 153 -7.42 -0.83 7.18
CA LEU A 153 -7.06 -2.20 6.84
C LEU A 153 -8.25 -3.15 7.07
N LEU A 154 -8.65 -3.86 6.02
CA LEU A 154 -9.64 -4.92 6.10
C LEU A 154 -8.97 -6.26 5.79
N LYS A 155 -8.73 -7.11 6.78
CA LYS A 155 -7.98 -8.38 6.65
C LYS A 155 -8.70 -9.38 5.75
N ARG A 156 -7.90 -10.26 5.14
CA ARG A 156 -8.32 -11.30 4.18
C ARG A 156 -7.70 -12.64 4.50
#